data_AF-A0A954K892-F1
#
_entry.id   AF-A0A954K892-F1
#
_cell.length_a   1.000
_cell.length_b   1.000
_cell.length_c   1.000
_cell.angle_alpha   90.00
_cell.angle_beta   90.00
_cell.angle_gamma   90.00
#
_symmetry.space_group_name_H-M   'P 1'
#
loop_
_entity.id
_entity.type
_entity.pdbx_description
1 polymer ?
#
loop_
_entity_poly.entity_id
_entity_poly.type
_entity_poly.pdbx_seq_one_letter_code
_entity_poly.pdbx_strand_id
1 'polypeptide(L)'
;MTESGPPPETETDQATNVETPRRKFRWKWGLAILLLGITAIVFNWFRLAPDRTYQVFSVYEGIRNILVGLIIWWLFFSGIVWKRRFQGLGGAALLFVLFFGLLRVES
;
A
#
# COMPACT_ATOMS: atom_id res chain seq x y z
N MET A 1 -1.83 -38.40 59.83
CA MET A 1 -1.66 -36.96 60.12
C MET A 1 -0.17 -36.69 59.92
N THR A 2 0.34 -36.06 58.87
CA THR A 2 -0.25 -35.21 57.82
C THR A 2 0.69 -35.28 56.60
N GLU A 3 0.12 -35.04 55.44
CA GLU A 3 0.60 -35.13 54.06
C GLU A 3 2.09 -34.82 53.77
N SER A 4 2.73 -35.72 53.02
CA SER A 4 3.82 -35.38 52.09
C SER A 4 3.25 -35.41 50.66
N GLY A 5 2.51 -34.36 50.29
CA GLY A 5 2.11 -34.14 48.90
C GLY A 5 3.35 -33.74 48.07
N PRO A 6 3.52 -34.26 46.84
CA PRO A 6 4.52 -33.72 45.93
C PRO A 6 4.19 -32.25 45.61
N PRO A 7 5.20 -31.39 45.36
CA PRO A 7 4.97 -29.98 45.04
C PRO A 7 4.09 -29.86 43.79
N PRO A 8 3.24 -28.82 43.70
CA PRO A 8 2.34 -28.63 42.58
C PRO A 8 3.16 -28.56 41.30
N GLU A 9 2.84 -29.47 40.38
CA GLU A 9 3.32 -29.45 39.02
C GLU A 9 3.06 -28.04 38.48
N THR A 10 4.12 -27.34 38.09
CA THR A 10 4.07 -26.07 37.38
C THR A 10 3.38 -26.29 36.04
N GLU A 11 2.07 -26.41 36.05
CA GLU A 11 1.23 -26.06 34.92
C GLU A 11 1.40 -24.57 34.63
N THR A 12 1.17 -24.21 33.38
CA THR A 12 1.09 -22.83 32.88
C THR A 12 2.38 -22.04 32.86
N ASP A 13 3.16 -22.25 31.80
CA ASP A 13 3.24 -21.21 30.75
C ASP A 13 3.92 -21.78 29.51
N GLN A 14 3.29 -22.80 28.89
CA GLN A 14 3.40 -22.89 27.44
C GLN A 14 2.61 -21.71 26.87
N ALA A 15 3.25 -20.54 26.88
CA ALA A 15 2.93 -19.43 26.02
C ALA A 15 2.92 -20.01 24.61
N THR A 16 1.74 -20.49 24.22
CA THR A 16 1.46 -21.00 22.90
C THR A 16 1.64 -19.76 22.04
N ASN A 17 2.85 -19.60 21.52
CA ASN A 17 3.18 -18.58 20.54
C ASN A 17 2.39 -19.01 19.30
N VAL A 18 1.10 -18.68 19.31
CA VAL A 18 0.26 -18.73 18.14
C VAL A 18 0.89 -17.67 17.25
N GLU A 19 1.84 -18.10 16.42
CA GLU A 19 2.38 -17.32 15.32
C GLU A 19 1.17 -16.95 14.46
N THR A 20 0.57 -15.81 14.79
CA THR A 20 -0.49 -15.24 13.99
C THR A 20 0.07 -15.15 12.59
N PRO A 21 -0.60 -15.76 11.57
CA PRO A 21 -0.05 -15.79 10.23
C PRO A 21 0.16 -14.35 9.78
N ARG A 22 1.42 -13.89 9.81
CA ARG A 22 1.80 -12.54 9.39
C ARG A 22 1.56 -12.47 7.90
N ARG A 23 0.38 -11.97 7.53
CA ARG A 23 -0.02 -11.74 6.14
C ARG A 23 1.05 -10.84 5.50
N LYS A 24 1.94 -11.44 4.72
CA LYS A 24 3.10 -10.75 4.14
C LYS A 24 2.59 -9.66 3.19
N PHE A 25 2.96 -8.41 3.46
CA PHE A 25 2.62 -7.28 2.60
C PHE A 25 3.23 -7.48 1.21
N ARG A 26 2.40 -7.50 0.17
CA ARG A 26 2.81 -7.88 -1.20
C ARG A 26 3.32 -6.70 -2.01
N TRP A 27 4.20 -5.87 -1.43
CA TRP A 27 4.68 -4.60 -2.01
C TRP A 27 5.24 -4.73 -3.43
N LYS A 28 5.90 -5.86 -3.74
CA LYS A 28 6.49 -6.14 -5.06
C LYS A 28 5.50 -5.93 -6.21
N TRP A 29 4.22 -6.23 -5.99
CA TRP A 29 3.17 -6.06 -7.00
C TRP A 29 2.79 -4.59 -7.20
N GLY A 30 2.74 -3.79 -6.13
CA GLY A 30 2.53 -2.35 -6.25
C GLY A 30 3.70 -1.67 -6.97
N LEU A 31 4.93 -2.09 -6.67
CA LEU A 31 6.12 -1.61 -7.37
C LEU A 31 6.12 -2.02 -8.85
N ALA A 32 5.69 -3.24 -9.17
CA ALA A 32 5.56 -3.69 -10.54
C ALA A 32 4.56 -2.84 -11.34
N ILE A 33 3.39 -2.52 -10.75
CA ILE A 33 2.38 -1.66 -11.40
C ILE A 33 2.94 -0.25 -11.64
N LEU A 34 3.66 0.30 -10.66
CA LEU A 34 4.30 1.61 -10.78
C LEU A 34 5.31 1.62 -11.94
N LEU A 35 6.23 0.66 -11.96
CA LEU A 35 7.26 0.57 -13.01
C LEU A 35 6.63 0.36 -14.39
N LEU A 36 5.65 -0.53 -14.50
CA LEU A 36 5.00 -0.85 -15.77
C LEU A 36 4.24 0.37 -16.32
N GLY A 37 3.58 1.14 -15.45
CA GLY A 37 2.94 2.38 -15.85
C GLY A 37 3.92 3.49 -16.25
N ILE A 38 5.04 3.65 -15.54
CA ILE A 38 6.09 4.61 -15.93
C ILE A 38 6.67 4.22 -17.29
N THR A 39 6.99 2.95 -17.50
CA THR A 39 7.46 2.44 -18.79
C THR A 39 6.43 2.70 -19.90
N ALA A 40 5.14 2.50 -19.63
CA ALA A 40 4.08 2.82 -20.58
C ALA A 40 4.01 4.31 -20.92
N ILE A 41 4.15 5.20 -19.92
CA ILE A 41 4.20 6.66 -20.14
C ILE A 41 5.39 7.03 -21.02
N VAL A 42 6.59 6.55 -20.67
CA VAL A 42 7.81 6.84 -21.42
C VAL A 42 7.70 6.33 -22.85
N PHE A 43 7.18 5.10 -23.02
CA PHE A 43 6.95 4.54 -24.35
C PHE A 43 5.98 5.38 -25.17
N ASN A 44 4.86 5.81 -24.58
CA ASN A 44 3.87 6.65 -25.26
C ASN A 44 4.45 8.04 -25.58
N TRP A 45 5.28 8.59 -24.70
CA TRP A 45 5.95 9.88 -24.90
C TRP A 45 6.84 9.89 -26.13
N PHE A 46 7.64 8.84 -26.33
CA PHE A 46 8.50 8.71 -27.51
C PHE A 46 7.72 8.31 -28.77
N ARG A 47 6.58 7.60 -28.63
CA ARG A 47 5.78 7.10 -29.76
C ARG A 47 4.81 8.14 -30.34
N LEU A 48 4.20 9.00 -29.51
CA LEU A 48 3.26 10.06 -29.94
C LEU A 48 3.98 11.35 -30.37
N ALA A 49 5.14 11.25 -31.00
CA ALA A 49 5.98 12.39 -31.35
C ALA A 49 5.66 13.10 -32.70
N PRO A 50 4.41 13.57 -32.97
CA PRO A 50 4.22 14.70 -33.88
C PRO A 50 4.03 16.06 -33.18
N ASP A 51 3.40 16.09 -32.00
CA ASP A 51 2.95 17.35 -31.36
C ASP A 51 3.10 17.31 -29.83
N ARG A 52 3.66 18.39 -29.26
CA ARG A 52 3.93 18.53 -27.81
C ARG A 52 2.67 18.42 -26.94
N THR A 53 1.53 18.83 -27.46
CA THR A 53 0.24 18.79 -26.76
C THR A 53 -0.16 17.35 -26.42
N TYR A 54 -0.09 16.43 -27.38
CA TYR A 54 -0.46 15.02 -27.16
C TYR A 54 0.53 14.30 -26.24
N GLN A 55 1.81 14.69 -26.27
CA GLN A 55 2.80 14.20 -25.32
C GLN A 55 2.37 14.48 -23.88
N VAL A 56 2.01 15.72 -23.57
CA VAL A 56 1.58 16.11 -22.22
C VAL A 56 0.27 15.42 -21.81
N PHE A 57 -0.73 15.36 -22.70
CA PHE A 57 -1.98 14.65 -22.42
C PHE A 57 -1.77 13.15 -22.13
N SER A 58 -0.86 12.49 -22.86
CA SER A 58 -0.55 11.07 -22.64
C SER A 58 0.06 10.80 -21.26
N VAL A 59 0.79 11.77 -20.69
CA VAL A 59 1.33 11.67 -19.32
C VAL A 59 0.20 11.73 -18.30
N TYR A 60 -0.76 12.63 -18.45
CA TYR A 60 -1.93 12.70 -17.56
C TYR A 60 -2.74 11.41 -17.60
N GLU A 61 -2.95 10.85 -18.79
CA GLU A 61 -3.61 9.55 -18.94
C GLU A 61 -2.85 8.42 -18.26
N GLY A 62 -1.53 8.38 -18.44
CA GLY A 62 -0.68 7.36 -17.81
C GLY A 62 -0.65 7.48 -16.29
N ILE A 63 -0.57 8.70 -15.75
CA ILE A 63 -0.66 8.95 -14.29
C ILE A 63 -2.01 8.47 -13.77
N ARG A 64 -3.12 8.80 -14.45
CA ARG A 64 -4.46 8.31 -14.10
C ARG A 64 -4.49 6.79 -14.02
N ASN A 65 -3.94 6.11 -15.03
CA ASN A 65 -3.93 4.65 -15.09
C ASN A 65 -3.05 4.03 -13.99
N ILE A 66 -1.89 4.62 -13.68
CA ILE A 66 -1.04 4.22 -12.55
C ILE A 66 -1.80 4.33 -11.23
N LEU A 67 -2.46 5.47 -10.99
CA LEU A 67 -3.22 5.70 -9.76
C LEU A 67 -4.35 4.68 -9.60
N VAL A 68 -5.13 4.46 -10.66
CA VAL A 68 -6.20 3.45 -10.65
C VAL A 68 -5.63 2.05 -10.39
N GLY A 69 -4.53 1.68 -11.07
CA GLY A 69 -3.85 0.40 -10.86
C GLY A 69 -3.35 0.23 -9.42
N LEU A 70 -2.74 1.26 -8.84
CA LEU A 70 -2.29 1.25 -7.45
C LEU A 70 -3.45 1.14 -6.46
N ILE A 71 -4.57 1.83 -6.70
CA ILE A 71 -5.77 1.75 -5.86
C ILE A 71 -6.36 0.34 -5.92
N ILE A 72 -6.49 -0.25 -7.10
CA ILE A 72 -6.97 -1.62 -7.27
C ILE A 72 -6.03 -2.59 -6.56
N TRP A 73 -4.72 -2.44 -6.72
CA TRP A 73 -3.74 -3.26 -6.02
C TRP A 73 -3.84 -3.11 -4.49
N TRP A 74 -4.00 -1.88 -4.01
CA TRP A 74 -4.18 -1.59 -2.59
C TRP A 74 -5.45 -2.23 -2.01
N LEU A 75 -6.55 -2.19 -2.75
CA LEU A 75 -7.84 -2.75 -2.35
C LEU A 75 -7.88 -4.28 -2.43
N PHE A 76 -7.25 -4.91 -3.42
CA PHE A 76 -7.45 -6.35 -3.65
C PHE A 76 -6.20 -7.19 -3.32
N PHE A 77 -5.00 -6.72 -3.63
CA PHE A 77 -3.79 -7.56 -3.66
C PHE A 77 -2.76 -7.25 -2.58
N SER A 78 -2.83 -6.09 -1.94
CA SER A 78 -1.87 -5.61 -0.93
C SER A 78 -1.70 -6.54 0.28
N GLY A 79 -2.72 -7.34 0.61
CA GLY A 79 -2.69 -8.26 1.76
C GLY A 79 -2.84 -7.56 3.12
N ILE A 80 -3.10 -6.25 3.14
CA ILE A 80 -3.37 -5.50 4.38
C ILE A 80 -4.76 -5.84 4.95
N VAL A 81 -4.84 -5.97 6.28
CA VAL A 81 -6.10 -6.14 7.04
C VAL A 81 -7.02 -4.94 6.80
N TRP A 82 -8.32 -5.17 6.56
CA TRP A 82 -9.29 -4.15 6.14
C TRP A 82 -9.28 -2.88 7.03
N LYS A 83 -9.09 -3.01 8.35
CA LYS A 83 -8.93 -1.88 9.29
C LYS A 83 -7.74 -0.98 8.99
N ARG A 84 -6.57 -1.54 8.64
CA ARG A 84 -5.37 -0.75 8.29
C ARG A 84 -5.48 -0.10 6.90
N ARG A 85 -6.36 -0.58 6.02
CA ARG A 85 -6.62 0.05 4.72
C ARG A 85 -7.26 1.42 4.87
N PHE A 86 -8.21 1.57 5.80
CA PHE A 86 -8.84 2.85 6.10
C PHE A 86 -7.88 3.84 6.78
N GLN A 87 -7.00 3.38 7.67
CA GLN A 87 -5.94 4.23 8.20
C GLN A 87 -4.99 4.72 7.09
N GLY A 88 -4.60 3.85 6.17
CA GLY A 88 -3.80 4.25 5.00
C GLY A 88 -4.54 5.20 4.07
N LEU A 89 -5.84 5.00 3.85
CA LEU A 89 -6.67 5.90 3.04
C LEU A 89 -6.80 7.27 3.71
N GLY A 90 -6.99 7.31 5.03
CA GLY A 90 -7.01 8.54 5.81
C GLY A 90 -5.67 9.29 5.75
N GLY A 91 -4.55 8.57 5.88
CA GLY A 91 -3.21 9.16 5.70
C GLY A 91 -2.98 9.71 4.30
N ALA A 92 -3.42 8.98 3.26
CA ALA A 92 -3.32 9.44 1.87
C ALA A 92 -4.19 10.67 1.60
N ALA A 93 -5.43 10.69 2.10
CA ALA A 93 -6.32 11.84 2.01
C ALA A 93 -5.76 13.05 2.76
N LEU A 94 -5.18 12.83 3.94
CA LEU A 94 -4.57 13.89 4.73
C LEU A 94 -3.32 14.46 4.04
N LEU A 95 -2.48 13.61 3.45
CA LEU A 95 -1.37 14.05 2.59
C LEU A 95 -1.87 14.81 1.36
N PHE A 96 -2.95 14.38 0.73
CA PHE A 96 -3.55 15.06 -0.41
C PHE A 96 -4.04 16.46 -0.03
N VAL A 97 -4.79 16.57 1.08
CA VAL A 97 -5.26 17.86 1.62
C VAL A 97 -4.09 18.74 2.02
N LEU A 98 -3.06 18.19 2.68
CA LEU A 98 -1.87 18.93 3.08
C LEU A 98 -1.09 19.44 1.86
N PHE A 99 -0.89 18.59 0.85
CA PHE A 99 -0.20 18.96 -0.39
C PHE A 99 -0.93 20.09 -1.12
N PHE A 100 -2.24 19.98 -1.32
CA PHE A 100 -3.03 21.05 -1.94
C PHE A 100 -3.18 22.28 -1.05
N GLY A 101 -3.19 22.12 0.27
CA GLY A 101 -3.19 23.23 1.22
C GLY A 101 -1.88 24.02 1.21
N LEU A 102 -0.74 23.32 1.14
CA LEU A 102 0.59 23.93 1.01
C LEU A 102 0.79 24.58 -0.36
N LEU A 103 0.35 23.95 -1.44
CA LEU A 103 0.39 24.54 -2.79
C LEU A 103 -0.59 25.70 -2.99
N ARG A 104 -1.54 25.90 -2.06
CA ARG A 104 -2.48 27.01 -2.07
C ARG A 104 -1.98 28.22 -1.28
N VAL A 105 -0.87 28.09 -0.56
CA VAL A 105 -0.16 29.24 -0.01
C VAL A 105 0.54 29.93 -1.19
N GLU A 106 0.10 31.15 -1.49
CA GLU A 106 0.51 32.01 -2.61
C GLU A 106 -0.15 31.75 -3.96
N SER A 107 -1.42 32.15 -4.06
CA SER A 107 -2.05 32.66 -5.28
C SER A 107 -2.72 34.00 -4.99
#